data_AF-A0A1N6UWL3-F1
#
_entry.id   AF-A0A1N6UWL3-F1
#
_cell.length_a   1.000
_cell.length_b   1.000
_cell.length_c   1.000
_cell.angle_alpha   90.00
_cell.angle_beta   90.00
_cell.angle_gamma   90.00
#
_symmetry.space_group_name_H-M   'P 1'
#
loop_
_entity.id
_entity.type
_entity.pdbx_description
1 polymer ?
#
loop_
_entity_poly.entity_id
_entity_poly.type
_entity_poly.pdbx_seq_one_letter_code
_entity_poly.pdbx_strand_id
1 'polypeptide(L)'
;MTTTPLSNVTALPSNQEAPAMSARMAAFIAEELLPLMAGCWPASANQLDANARGVALAWGGVLRGFTPGQIREVVQDMASDAERQFAPRPAEVRAEILRRLPATTTATRASELEVSIRACEMRATVVVLQRDGSVTGDAVQAELERLVSEARRCGVTITGRIG
;
A
#
# COMPACT_ATOMS: atom_id res chain seq x y z
N MET A 1 20.42 8.89 -44.86
CA MET A 1 19.49 9.77 -44.10
C MET A 1 18.67 8.91 -43.15
N THR A 2 18.04 9.54 -42.16
CA THR A 2 16.91 9.07 -41.33
C THR A 2 15.72 8.57 -42.19
N THR A 3 14.69 7.85 -41.72
CA THR A 3 14.20 7.37 -40.39
C THR A 3 13.83 5.85 -40.48
N THR A 4 13.18 5.11 -39.56
CA THR A 4 12.63 5.28 -38.18
C THR A 4 12.54 3.89 -37.51
N PRO A 5 12.72 3.72 -36.17
CA PRO A 5 12.12 2.63 -35.41
C PRO A 5 10.69 3.00 -34.96
N LEU A 6 9.75 2.06 -34.95
CA LEU A 6 8.39 2.30 -34.45
C LEU A 6 8.29 1.91 -32.96
N SER A 7 8.12 2.90 -32.08
CA SER A 7 8.05 2.67 -30.63
C SER A 7 6.77 1.96 -30.23
N ASN A 8 6.91 0.82 -29.56
CA ASN A 8 5.78 0.11 -28.95
C ASN A 8 5.35 0.85 -27.67
N VAL A 9 4.38 1.76 -27.79
CA VAL A 9 3.86 2.53 -26.64
C VAL A 9 2.97 1.63 -25.79
N THR A 10 3.56 1.00 -24.77
CA THR A 10 2.79 0.41 -23.67
C THR A 10 1.98 1.52 -23.01
N ALA A 11 0.66 1.51 -23.22
CA ALA A 11 -0.24 2.44 -22.56
C ALA A 11 -0.12 2.26 -21.04
N LEU A 12 0.20 3.33 -20.32
CA LEU A 12 0.13 3.34 -18.86
C LEU A 12 -1.31 2.99 -18.45
N PRO A 13 -1.52 2.13 -17.44
CA PRO A 13 -2.85 1.87 -16.91
C PRO A 13 -3.43 3.19 -16.39
N SER A 14 -4.45 3.70 -17.09
CA SER A 14 -5.05 4.99 -16.79
C SER A 14 -5.65 4.98 -15.38
N ASN A 15 -5.61 6.13 -14.70
CA ASN A 15 -6.06 6.32 -13.31
C ASN A 15 -7.61 6.30 -13.15
N GLN A 16 -8.29 5.50 -13.97
CA GLN A 16 -9.75 5.36 -14.07
C GLN A 16 -10.32 4.42 -13.00
N GLU A 17 -9.49 3.54 -12.41
CA GLU A 17 -9.94 2.66 -11.32
C GLU A 17 -10.21 3.42 -10.02
N ALA A 18 -9.44 4.46 -9.71
CA ALA A 18 -9.59 5.24 -8.48
C ALA A 18 -10.98 5.93 -8.32
N PRO A 19 -11.54 6.62 -9.33
CA PRO A 19 -12.91 7.14 -9.24
C PRO A 19 -13.96 6.02 -9.23
N ALA A 20 -13.78 4.95 -10.00
CA ALA A 20 -14.71 3.81 -10.01
C ALA A 20 -14.76 3.07 -8.65
N MET A 21 -13.61 2.91 -7.99
CA MET A 21 -13.49 2.36 -6.65
C MET A 21 -14.12 3.28 -5.60
N SER A 22 -13.92 4.60 -5.71
CA SER A 22 -14.57 5.58 -4.82
C SER A 22 -16.09 5.57 -4.98
N ALA A 23 -16.61 5.41 -6.20
CA ALA A 23 -18.04 5.28 -6.46
C ALA A 23 -18.63 3.98 -5.87
N ARG A 24 -17.94 2.83 -6.05
CA ARG A 24 -18.34 1.55 -5.45
C ARG A 24 -18.33 1.59 -3.92
N MET A 25 -17.33 2.25 -3.32
CA MET A 25 -17.26 2.46 -1.87
C MET A 25 -18.45 3.31 -1.36
N ALA A 26 -18.79 4.40 -2.07
CA ALA A 26 -19.94 5.23 -1.70
C ALA A 26 -21.28 4.46 -1.83
N ALA A 27 -21.43 3.61 -2.85
CA ALA A 27 -22.60 2.74 -2.99
C ALA A 27 -22.70 1.74 -1.82
N PHE A 28 -21.64 0.99 -1.53
CA PHE A 28 -21.57 0.09 -0.36
C PHE A 28 -21.96 0.79 0.96
N ILE A 29 -21.44 2.00 1.19
CA ILE A 29 -21.75 2.73 2.43
C ILE A 29 -23.24 3.12 2.46
N ALA A 30 -23.78 3.67 1.37
CA ALA A 30 -25.17 4.11 1.31
C ALA A 30 -26.20 2.97 1.35
N GLU A 31 -25.92 1.87 0.64
CA GLU A 31 -26.88 0.79 0.37
C GLU A 31 -26.76 -0.39 1.35
N GLU A 32 -25.60 -0.57 2.00
CA GLU A 32 -25.37 -1.69 2.92
C GLU A 32 -24.95 -1.25 4.33
N LEU A 33 -23.98 -0.34 4.46
CA LEU A 33 -23.39 -0.01 5.76
C LEU A 33 -24.31 0.86 6.62
N LEU A 34 -24.87 1.94 6.07
CA LEU A 34 -25.77 2.83 6.81
C LEU A 34 -27.07 2.13 7.24
N PRO A 35 -27.73 1.29 6.41
CA PRO A 35 -28.86 0.47 6.85
C PRO A 35 -28.51 -0.53 7.97
N LEU A 36 -27.35 -1.20 7.88
CA LEU A 36 -26.86 -2.09 8.94
C LEU A 36 -26.65 -1.31 10.25
N MET A 37 -25.99 -0.16 10.19
CA MET A 37 -25.77 0.70 11.36
C MET A 37 -27.07 1.24 11.95
N ALA A 38 -28.07 1.58 11.13
CA ALA A 38 -29.38 2.03 11.60
C ALA A 38 -30.14 0.91 12.35
N GLY A 39 -29.97 -0.35 11.94
CA GLY A 39 -30.49 -1.52 12.64
C GLY A 39 -29.77 -1.81 13.96
N CYS A 40 -28.44 -1.69 13.99
CA CYS A 40 -27.64 -1.90 15.21
C CYS A 40 -27.80 -0.76 16.25
N TRP A 41 -28.00 0.48 15.79
CA TRP A 41 -28.11 1.67 16.66
C TRP A 41 -29.33 2.53 16.29
N PRO A 42 -30.54 2.17 16.74
CA PRO A 42 -31.76 2.94 16.46
C PRO A 42 -31.69 4.41 16.88
N ALA A 43 -30.96 4.73 17.96
CA ALA A 43 -30.73 6.10 18.41
C ALA A 43 -29.92 6.97 17.42
N SER A 44 -29.17 6.34 16.50
CA SER A 44 -28.43 6.99 15.42
C SER A 44 -29.15 6.94 14.06
N ALA A 45 -30.19 6.12 13.88
CA ALA A 45 -30.81 5.85 12.58
C ALA A 45 -31.19 7.13 11.81
N ASN A 46 -31.86 8.09 12.47
CA ASN A 46 -32.24 9.38 11.89
C ASN A 46 -31.03 10.21 11.38
N GLN A 47 -29.85 10.07 12.01
CA GLN A 47 -28.63 10.79 11.60
C GLN A 47 -27.92 10.12 10.42
N LEU A 48 -28.11 8.81 10.26
CA LEU A 48 -27.53 8.00 9.18
C LEU A 48 -28.37 8.15 7.89
N ASP A 49 -29.70 8.17 8.03
CA ASP A 49 -30.65 8.22 6.91
C ASP A 49 -30.83 9.63 6.30
N ALA A 50 -30.91 10.68 7.13
CA ALA A 50 -31.33 12.03 6.72
C ALA A 50 -30.52 12.67 5.56
N ASN A 51 -29.31 12.17 5.28
CA ASN A 51 -28.63 12.38 4.00
C ASN A 51 -27.71 11.19 3.67
N ALA A 52 -28.26 9.97 3.56
CA ALA A 52 -27.48 8.75 3.36
C ALA A 52 -26.41 8.88 2.23
N ARG A 53 -26.72 9.55 1.12
CA ARG A 53 -25.77 9.80 0.01
C ARG A 53 -24.65 10.77 0.39
N GLY A 54 -24.94 11.87 1.09
CA GLY A 54 -23.94 12.82 1.56
C GLY A 54 -23.06 12.24 2.67
N VAL A 55 -23.67 11.48 3.59
CA VAL A 55 -22.98 10.71 4.63
C VAL A 55 -22.03 9.70 3.99
N ALA A 56 -22.50 8.90 3.02
CA ALA A 56 -21.68 7.91 2.32
C ALA A 56 -20.48 8.52 1.57
N LEU A 57 -20.63 9.70 0.96
CA LEU A 57 -19.51 10.42 0.34
C LEU A 57 -18.48 10.90 1.37
N ALA A 58 -18.91 11.44 2.51
CA ALA A 58 -18.02 11.86 3.59
C ALA A 58 -17.28 10.65 4.21
N TRP A 59 -18.00 9.55 4.46
CA TRP A 59 -17.44 8.29 4.94
C TRP A 59 -16.43 7.68 3.96
N GLY A 60 -16.75 7.65 2.66
CA GLY A 60 -15.85 7.13 1.61
C GLY A 60 -14.57 7.95 1.44
N GLY A 61 -14.56 9.22 1.85
CA GLY A 61 -13.34 10.03 1.98
C GLY A 61 -12.45 9.58 3.15
N VAL A 62 -13.04 9.34 4.33
CA VAL A 62 -12.32 8.95 5.55
C VAL A 62 -11.83 7.50 5.49
N LEU A 63 -12.65 6.59 4.95
CA LEU A 63 -12.37 5.15 4.87
C LEU A 63 -11.65 4.72 3.58
N ARG A 64 -11.16 5.69 2.78
CA ARG A 64 -10.38 5.43 1.57
C ARG A 64 -9.17 4.55 1.88
N GLY A 65 -9.03 3.45 1.14
CA GLY A 65 -7.93 2.48 1.25
C GLY A 65 -8.28 1.20 2.00
N PHE A 66 -9.42 1.15 2.70
CA PHE A 66 -9.96 -0.09 3.27
C PHE A 66 -10.96 -0.76 2.34
N THR A 67 -11.14 -2.06 2.50
CA THR A 67 -12.16 -2.84 1.77
C THR A 67 -13.52 -2.79 2.48
N PRO A 68 -14.64 -2.97 1.75
CA PRO A 68 -15.97 -3.12 2.34
C PRO A 68 -16.05 -4.21 3.42
N GLY A 69 -15.29 -5.30 3.26
CA GLY A 69 -15.20 -6.39 4.25
C GLY A 69 -14.65 -5.91 5.59
N GLN A 70 -13.45 -5.32 5.59
CA GLN A 70 -12.80 -4.77 6.79
C GLN A 70 -13.65 -3.71 7.50
N ILE A 71 -14.35 -2.86 6.73
CA ILE A 71 -15.26 -1.86 7.28
C ILE A 71 -16.47 -2.51 7.95
N ARG A 72 -17.10 -3.51 7.31
CA ARG A 72 -18.26 -4.21 7.86
C ARG A 72 -17.91 -5.01 9.12
N GLU A 73 -16.82 -5.77 9.07
CA GLU A 73 -16.28 -6.58 10.18
C GLU A 73 -16.08 -5.71 11.44
N VAL A 74 -15.39 -4.58 11.31
CA VAL A 74 -15.17 -3.66 12.42
C VAL A 74 -16.46 -3.04 12.96
N VAL A 75 -17.40 -2.70 12.08
CA VAL A 75 -18.70 -2.14 12.51
C VAL A 75 -19.58 -3.21 13.17
N GLN A 76 -19.53 -4.47 12.76
CA GLN A 76 -20.26 -5.58 13.38
C GLN A 76 -19.71 -5.94 14.77
N ASP A 77 -18.39 -5.94 14.94
CA ASP A 77 -17.79 -6.12 16.26
C ASP A 77 -18.05 -4.91 17.17
N MET A 78 -18.03 -3.68 16.64
CA MET A 78 -18.46 -2.49 17.39
C MET A 78 -19.94 -2.56 17.78
N ALA A 79 -20.80 -3.24 17.01
CA ALA A 79 -22.20 -3.50 17.36
C ALA A 79 -22.38 -4.64 18.39
N SER A 80 -21.30 -5.36 18.73
CA SER A 80 -21.28 -6.38 19.78
C SER A 80 -20.94 -5.79 21.16
N ASP A 81 -20.56 -4.51 21.22
CA ASP A 81 -20.39 -3.74 22.45
C ASP A 81 -21.75 -3.25 22.97
N ALA A 82 -22.29 -3.94 23.99
CA ALA A 82 -23.61 -3.67 24.55
C ALA A 82 -23.73 -2.29 25.23
N GLU A 83 -22.62 -1.66 25.63
CA GLU A 83 -22.63 -0.32 26.24
C GLU A 83 -22.69 0.80 25.18
N ARG A 84 -22.43 0.49 23.91
CA ARG A 84 -22.41 1.47 22.81
C ARG A 84 -23.83 1.83 22.35
N GLN A 85 -24.37 2.90 22.93
CA GLN A 85 -25.69 3.46 22.59
C GLN A 85 -25.78 4.11 21.20
N PHE A 86 -24.66 4.50 20.59
CA PHE A 86 -24.63 5.25 19.33
C PHE A 86 -23.66 4.67 18.30
N ALA A 87 -24.05 4.77 17.03
CA ALA A 87 -23.26 4.25 15.90
C ALA A 87 -21.88 4.93 15.81
N PRO A 88 -20.82 4.18 15.47
CA PRO A 88 -19.47 4.72 15.42
C PRO A 88 -19.32 5.73 14.28
N ARG A 89 -18.55 6.80 14.53
CA ARG A 89 -18.14 7.77 13.51
C ARG A 89 -17.12 7.12 12.55
N PRO A 90 -17.00 7.58 11.29
CA PRO A 90 -16.05 6.98 10.35
C PRO A 90 -14.58 7.09 10.80
N ALA A 91 -14.26 8.07 11.66
CA ALA A 91 -12.96 8.19 12.30
C ALA A 91 -12.72 7.12 13.38
N GLU A 92 -13.75 6.70 14.13
CA GLU A 92 -13.66 5.59 15.08
C GLU A 92 -13.47 4.26 14.34
N VAL A 93 -14.27 4.02 13.29
CA VAL A 93 -14.13 2.83 12.42
C VAL A 93 -12.73 2.77 11.82
N ARG A 94 -12.21 3.90 11.29
CA ARG A 94 -10.83 3.99 10.78
C ARG A 94 -9.79 3.68 11.85
N ALA A 95 -9.92 4.25 13.06
CA ALA A 95 -8.99 4.01 14.14
C ALA A 95 -9.00 2.54 14.58
N GLU A 96 -10.18 1.92 14.65
CA GLU A 96 -10.35 0.54 15.06
C GLU A 96 -9.86 -0.46 13.99
N ILE A 97 -10.07 -0.20 12.69
CA ILE A 97 -9.41 -0.97 11.61
C ILE A 97 -7.89 -0.89 11.78
N LEU A 98 -7.33 0.31 11.97
CA LEU A 98 -5.89 0.52 12.14
C LEU A 98 -5.33 -0.12 13.43
N ARG A 99 -6.15 -0.24 14.50
CA ARG A 99 -5.80 -0.93 15.75
C ARG A 99 -5.80 -2.47 15.59
N ARG A 100 -6.65 -2.99 14.71
CA ARG A 100 -6.83 -4.43 14.42
C ARG A 100 -5.88 -4.96 13.37
N LEU A 101 -5.38 -4.11 12.48
CA LEU A 101 -4.21 -4.46 11.68
C LEU A 101 -3.11 -4.92 12.64
N PRO A 102 -2.63 -6.17 12.55
CA PRO A 102 -1.50 -6.58 13.36
C PRO A 102 -0.30 -5.73 12.98
N ALA A 103 0.64 -5.54 13.91
CA ALA A 103 1.89 -4.81 13.67
C ALA A 103 2.81 -5.43 12.60
N THR A 104 2.35 -6.50 11.92
CA THR A 104 3.10 -7.33 10.97
C THR A 104 2.24 -7.81 9.78
N THR A 105 1.36 -6.97 9.22
CA THR A 105 0.75 -7.28 7.88
C THR A 105 0.60 -6.06 6.97
N THR A 106 1.62 -5.23 6.88
CA THR A 106 1.84 -4.33 5.72
C THR A 106 2.33 -5.15 4.52
N ALA A 107 1.50 -6.07 4.04
CA ALA A 107 1.76 -6.91 2.85
C ALA A 107 1.58 -6.11 1.54
N THR A 108 2.12 -4.89 1.50
CA THR A 108 2.04 -3.96 0.36
C THR A 108 3.37 -3.21 0.28
N ARG A 109 4.38 -3.92 -0.23
CA ARG A 109 5.80 -3.62 -0.03
C ARG A 109 6.18 -3.51 1.46
N ALA A 110 6.67 -4.62 2.00
CA ALA A 110 8.01 -4.51 2.58
C ALA A 110 8.88 -3.81 1.52
N SER A 111 9.61 -2.75 1.88
CA SER A 111 10.57 -2.17 0.94
C SER A 111 11.70 -3.16 0.79
N GLU A 112 11.50 -4.13 -0.11
CA GLU A 112 12.51 -5.03 -0.62
C GLU A 112 13.71 -4.15 -0.93
N LEU A 113 14.83 -4.39 -0.23
CA LEU A 113 15.94 -3.47 -0.24
C LEU A 113 16.63 -3.63 -1.60
N GLU A 114 16.15 -2.86 -2.58
CA GLU A 114 16.61 -2.92 -3.96
C GLU A 114 17.91 -2.12 -4.12
N VAL A 115 18.97 -2.81 -4.53
CA VAL A 115 20.25 -2.19 -4.89
C VAL A 115 20.56 -2.57 -6.34
N SER A 116 20.81 -1.59 -7.21
CA SER A 116 21.19 -1.90 -8.58
C SER A 116 22.59 -2.49 -8.63
N ILE A 117 22.84 -3.42 -9.56
CA ILE A 117 24.18 -4.02 -9.73
C ILE A 117 25.26 -2.95 -9.96
N ARG A 118 24.93 -1.85 -10.66
CA ARG A 118 25.81 -0.68 -10.86
C ARG A 118 26.17 0.04 -9.55
N ALA A 119 25.27 0.07 -8.56
CA ALA A 119 25.59 0.59 -7.23
C ALA A 119 26.52 -0.36 -6.45
N CYS A 120 26.37 -1.68 -6.63
CA CYS A 120 27.32 -2.66 -6.08
C CYS A 120 28.71 -2.53 -6.73
N GLU A 121 28.79 -2.37 -8.05
CA GLU A 121 30.04 -2.13 -8.80
C GLU A 121 30.75 -0.84 -8.35
N MET A 122 30.00 0.25 -8.17
CA MET A 122 30.53 1.50 -7.65
C MET A 122 31.07 1.33 -6.22
N ARG A 123 30.36 0.61 -5.34
CA ARG A 123 30.83 0.29 -3.98
C ARG A 123 32.09 -0.58 -4.01
N ALA A 124 32.13 -1.60 -4.87
CA ALA A 124 33.31 -2.46 -5.07
C ALA A 124 34.53 -1.64 -5.53
N THR A 125 34.34 -0.77 -6.53
CA THR A 125 35.38 0.11 -7.08
C THR A 125 35.96 1.04 -6.01
N VAL A 126 35.10 1.66 -5.18
CA VAL A 126 35.54 2.53 -4.08
C VAL A 126 36.28 1.74 -3.00
N VAL A 127 35.81 0.55 -2.62
CA VAL A 127 36.48 -0.31 -1.61
C VAL A 127 37.86 -0.77 -2.10
N VAL A 128 37.98 -1.21 -3.35
CA VAL A 128 39.27 -1.61 -3.97
C VAL A 128 40.23 -0.41 -4.02
N LEU A 129 39.78 0.76 -4.48
CA LEU A 129 40.60 1.97 -4.51
C LEU A 129 41.08 2.39 -3.11
N GLN A 130 40.25 2.26 -2.07
CA GLN A 130 40.58 2.58 -0.69
C GLN A 130 41.53 1.56 -0.03
N ARG A 131 41.44 0.28 -0.41
CA ARG A 131 42.26 -0.81 0.15
C ARG A 131 43.62 -0.94 -0.54
N ASP A 132 43.61 -0.93 -1.88
CA ASP A 132 44.73 -1.34 -2.72
C ASP A 132 45.40 -0.15 -3.45
N GLY A 133 44.88 1.08 -3.26
CA GLY A 133 45.39 2.32 -3.86
C GLY A 133 45.27 2.42 -5.39
N SER A 134 44.75 1.37 -6.03
CA SER A 134 44.63 1.21 -7.48
C SER A 134 43.42 0.31 -7.79
N VAL A 135 42.88 0.42 -9.00
CA VAL A 135 41.68 -0.33 -9.42
C VAL A 135 42.02 -1.26 -10.57
N THR A 136 41.89 -2.57 -10.34
CA THR A 136 41.99 -3.61 -11.38
C THR A 136 40.65 -4.33 -11.55
N GLY A 137 40.36 -4.82 -12.75
CA GLY A 137 39.10 -5.50 -13.05
C GLY A 137 38.85 -6.71 -12.14
N ASP A 138 39.86 -7.56 -11.97
CA ASP A 138 39.78 -8.78 -11.16
C ASP A 138 39.51 -8.48 -9.68
N ALA A 139 40.13 -7.45 -9.12
CA ALA A 139 39.91 -7.03 -7.73
C ALA A 139 38.50 -6.45 -7.53
N VAL A 140 38.00 -5.67 -8.49
CA VAL A 140 36.62 -5.15 -8.47
C VAL A 140 35.61 -6.28 -8.62
N GLN A 141 35.85 -7.27 -9.47
CA GLN A 141 34.97 -8.43 -9.64
C GLN A 141 34.88 -9.27 -8.36
N ALA A 142 36.01 -9.59 -7.73
CA ALA A 142 36.04 -10.33 -6.47
C ALA A 142 35.31 -9.58 -5.33
N GLU A 143 35.51 -8.26 -5.23
CA GLU A 143 34.82 -7.42 -4.24
C GLU A 143 33.32 -7.28 -4.56
N LEU A 144 32.94 -7.19 -5.84
CA LEU A 144 31.55 -7.18 -6.30
C LEU A 144 30.81 -8.47 -5.92
N GLU A 145 31.40 -9.64 -6.17
CA GLU A 145 30.83 -10.94 -5.78
C GLU A 145 30.66 -11.07 -4.27
N ARG A 146 31.63 -10.56 -3.49
CA ARG A 146 31.55 -10.47 -2.03
C ARG A 146 30.36 -9.60 -1.58
N LEU A 147 30.20 -8.42 -2.18
CA LEU A 147 29.12 -7.47 -1.89
C LEU A 147 27.74 -7.98 -2.32
N VAL A 148 27.64 -8.64 -3.48
CA VAL A 148 26.44 -9.33 -3.96
C VAL A 148 26.01 -10.43 -2.99
N SER A 149 26.97 -11.19 -2.47
CA SER A 149 26.73 -12.27 -1.51
C SER A 149 26.47 -11.77 -0.07
N GLU A 150 26.96 -10.59 0.29
CA GLU A 150 26.59 -9.86 1.52
C GLU A 150 25.14 -9.37 1.44
N ALA A 151 24.79 -8.65 0.38
CA ALA A 151 23.45 -8.15 0.11
C ALA A 151 22.39 -9.27 0.14
N ARG A 152 22.59 -10.36 -0.63
CA ARG A 152 21.65 -11.50 -0.67
C ARG A 152 21.43 -12.15 0.70
N ARG A 153 22.47 -12.25 1.55
CA ARG A 153 22.32 -12.77 2.93
C ARG A 153 21.53 -11.83 3.85
N CYS A 154 21.57 -10.52 3.57
CA CYS A 154 20.81 -9.51 4.29
C CYS A 154 19.38 -9.29 3.75
N GLY A 155 18.88 -10.11 2.82
CA GLY A 155 17.56 -9.94 2.21
C GLY A 155 17.45 -8.76 1.25
N VAL A 156 18.58 -8.30 0.71
CA VAL A 156 18.67 -7.19 -0.27
C VAL A 156 18.58 -7.80 -1.67
N THR A 157 17.59 -7.37 -2.46
CA THR A 157 17.41 -7.81 -3.86
C THR A 157 18.25 -6.94 -4.78
N ILE A 158 18.88 -7.57 -5.78
CA ILE A 158 19.82 -6.90 -6.67
C ILE A 158 19.23 -6.82 -8.07
N THR A 159 19.07 -5.59 -8.58
CA THR A 159 18.40 -5.32 -9.85
C THR A 159 19.38 -5.01 -10.99
N GLY A 160 19.06 -5.48 -12.19
CA GLY A 160 19.91 -5.39 -13.38
C GLY A 160 20.54 -6.73 -13.80
N ARG A 161 21.50 -6.67 -14.72
CA ARG A 161 22.31 -7.82 -15.15
C ARG A 161 23.77 -7.54 -14.86
N ILE A 162 24.50 -8.56 -14.41
CA ILE A 162 25.95 -8.61 -14.52
C ILE A 162 26.27 -8.60 -16.03
N GLY A 163 27.24 -7.78 -16.45
CA GLY A 163 27.63 -7.58 -17.84
C GLY A 163 29.07 -7.95 -18.10
#